data_AF-A0A7Z0NDP1-F1
#
_entry.id   AF-A0A7Z0NDP1-F1
#
_cell.length_a   1.000
_cell.length_b   1.000
_cell.length_c   1.000
_cell.angle_alpha   90.00
_cell.angle_beta   90.00
_cell.angle_gamma   90.00
#
_symmetry.space_group_name_H-M   'P 1'
#
loop_
_entity.id
_entity.type
_entity.pdbx_description
1 polymer ?
#
loop_
_entity_poly.entity_id
_entity_poly.type
_entity_poly.pdbx_seq_one_letter_code
_entity_poly.pdbx_strand_id
1 'polypeptide(L)'
;MPACGTSTAATRPRTRTAASALVWRRCDVSSETSHVQTGGSPSVPAPYLELQAKLEELEHYTDTVLLQFPRYERHLLAADIRRSVSMIQRLVVVAWKRYHKRTTLQDLDVEVEVLRGWLRKSLRAGHITPKRYAVWARHVNDVGRMVGGWIRAQA
;
A
#
# COMPACT_ATOMS: atom_id res chain seq x y z
N MET A 1 29.47 43.91 62.49
CA MET A 1 30.37 44.04 61.31
C MET A 1 30.67 42.64 60.78
N PRO A 2 30.87 42.46 59.45
CA PRO A 2 30.09 41.54 58.60
C PRO A 2 30.83 40.28 58.12
N ALA A 3 30.07 39.28 57.65
CA ALA A 3 30.36 38.35 56.53
C ALA A 3 29.13 37.45 56.34
N CYS A 4 28.20 37.68 55.40
CA CYS A 4 28.24 37.30 53.99
C CYS A 4 28.85 35.91 53.70
N GLY A 5 27.98 34.89 53.57
CA GLY A 5 28.26 33.60 52.94
C GLY A 5 27.03 33.19 52.11
N THR A 6 26.99 33.56 50.83
CA THR A 6 27.25 32.71 49.65
C THR A 6 26.13 31.72 49.31
N SER A 7 25.26 32.23 48.42
CA SER A 7 24.28 31.50 47.60
C SER A 7 24.95 30.37 46.79
N THR A 8 24.43 29.16 46.96
CA THR A 8 24.78 27.99 46.13
C THR A 8 23.75 27.87 45.01
N ALA A 9 24.11 28.37 43.83
CA ALA A 9 23.40 28.17 42.57
C ALA A 9 24.20 27.21 41.68
N ALA A 10 23.69 25.99 41.51
CA ALA A 10 24.20 24.92 40.66
C ALA A 10 23.01 23.97 40.42
N THR A 11 22.61 23.49 39.25
CA THR A 11 23.20 23.40 37.91
C THR A 11 22.05 23.10 36.95
N ARG A 12 21.95 23.82 35.82
CA ARG A 12 21.10 23.40 34.69
C ARG A 12 21.72 22.21 33.98
N PRO A 13 21.01 21.12 33.70
CA PRO A 13 21.36 20.26 32.59
C PRO A 13 20.76 20.81 31.30
N ARG A 14 21.66 21.04 30.34
CA ARG A 14 21.41 21.36 28.94
C ARG A 14 21.34 20.03 28.17
N THR A 15 20.46 19.97 27.17
CA THR A 15 20.37 18.98 26.07
C THR A 15 19.67 17.64 26.34
N ARG A 16 18.54 17.42 25.66
CA ARG A 16 18.44 16.45 24.56
C ARG A 16 17.17 16.71 23.74
N THR A 17 17.36 17.46 22.66
CA THR A 17 16.56 17.34 21.45
C THR A 17 16.73 15.92 20.93
N ALA A 18 15.68 15.10 20.88
CA ALA A 18 15.63 13.94 19.99
C ALA A 18 14.21 13.39 19.89
N ALA A 19 13.70 13.48 18.67
CA ALA A 19 12.93 12.44 17.99
C ALA A 19 11.52 12.14 18.52
N SER A 20 10.56 12.76 17.82
CA SER A 20 9.36 12.11 17.27
C SER A 20 9.24 10.62 17.62
N ALA A 21 8.51 10.35 18.69
CA ALA A 21 7.86 9.07 18.92
C ALA A 21 6.69 8.91 17.94
N LEU A 22 6.97 8.95 16.64
CA LEU A 22 6.19 8.19 15.68
C LEU A 22 6.69 6.76 15.81
N VAL A 23 6.13 6.10 16.82
CA VAL A 23 6.06 4.65 16.93
C VAL A 23 5.38 4.18 15.64
N TRP A 24 6.20 3.99 14.61
CA TRP A 24 5.91 3.00 13.59
C TRP A 24 5.88 1.68 14.34
N ARG A 25 4.66 1.26 14.70
CA ARG A 25 4.41 -0.11 15.10
C ARG A 25 5.04 -0.99 14.04
N ARG A 26 6.08 -1.66 14.48
CA ARG A 26 6.54 -2.92 13.98
C ARG A 26 5.39 -3.92 14.18
N CYS A 27 4.48 -3.96 13.23
CA CYS A 27 3.82 -5.21 12.84
C CYS A 27 4.63 -5.64 11.61
N ASP A 28 5.61 -6.52 11.70
CA ASP A 28 5.39 -7.96 11.93
C ASP A 28 4.13 -8.43 11.20
N VAL A 29 4.28 -8.58 9.88
CA VAL A 29 3.43 -9.43 9.06
C VAL A 29 4.36 -10.22 8.13
N SER A 30 5.22 -11.02 8.75
CA SER A 30 5.75 -12.21 8.11
C SER A 30 5.12 -13.38 8.85
N SER A 31 4.49 -14.28 8.10
CA SER A 31 3.89 -15.53 8.57
C SER A 31 2.72 -15.41 9.56
N GLU A 32 1.61 -14.81 9.11
CA GLU A 32 0.30 -15.39 9.39
C GLU A 32 -0.36 -15.68 8.06
N THR A 33 -0.17 -16.92 7.59
CA THR A 33 -1.25 -17.65 6.94
C THR A 33 -2.42 -17.70 7.91
N SER A 34 -3.12 -16.58 8.06
CA SER A 34 -4.42 -16.56 8.68
C SER A 34 -5.35 -17.20 7.66
N HIS A 35 -5.48 -18.52 7.83
CA HIS A 35 -6.67 -19.23 7.44
C HIS A 35 -7.84 -18.47 8.05
N VAL A 36 -8.41 -17.53 7.29
CA VAL A 36 -9.72 -16.99 7.55
C VAL A 36 -10.64 -18.20 7.51
N GLN A 37 -11.04 -18.67 8.69
CA GLN A 37 -12.12 -19.63 8.82
C GLN A 37 -13.39 -18.89 8.44
N THR A 38 -13.74 -18.92 7.16
CA THR A 38 -15.07 -18.55 6.70
C THR A 38 -16.03 -19.62 7.21
N GLY A 39 -16.63 -19.37 8.38
CA GLY A 39 -17.87 -20.02 8.78
C GLY A 39 -18.85 -19.97 7.60
N GLY A 40 -19.54 -21.10 7.37
CA GLY A 40 -20.25 -21.42 6.13
C GLY A 40 -20.90 -20.26 5.37
N SER A 41 -20.53 -20.10 4.11
CA SER A 41 -21.17 -19.15 3.19
C SER A 41 -20.94 -19.57 1.73
N PRO A 42 -21.78 -19.10 0.78
CA PRO A 42 -22.03 -19.73 -0.51
C PRO A 42 -20.75 -19.83 -1.32
N SER A 43 -20.57 -20.94 -2.03
CA SER A 43 -19.38 -21.28 -2.81
C SER A 43 -18.88 -20.07 -3.63
N VAL A 44 -17.87 -19.37 -3.12
CA VAL A 44 -17.27 -18.22 -3.79
C VAL A 44 -16.58 -18.75 -5.06
N PRO A 45 -16.80 -18.15 -6.23
CA PRO A 45 -16.20 -18.63 -7.46
C PRO A 45 -14.67 -18.55 -7.33
N ALA A 46 -13.99 -19.68 -7.60
CA ALA A 46 -12.54 -19.83 -7.58
C ALA A 46 -11.75 -18.63 -8.15
N PRO A 47 -12.12 -18.05 -9.32
CA PRO A 47 -11.32 -16.96 -9.87
C PRO A 47 -11.33 -15.67 -9.03
N TYR A 48 -12.38 -15.42 -8.24
CA TYR A 48 -12.45 -14.22 -7.37
C TYR A 48 -11.46 -14.32 -6.22
N LEU A 49 -11.36 -15.51 -5.63
CA LEU A 49 -10.43 -15.78 -4.53
C LEU A 49 -8.98 -15.63 -4.99
N GLU A 50 -8.65 -16.15 -6.18
CA GLU A 50 -7.31 -16.01 -6.77
C GLU A 50 -6.95 -14.54 -7.05
N LEU A 51 -7.90 -13.75 -7.58
CA LEU A 51 -7.66 -12.33 -7.84
C LEU A 51 -7.42 -11.55 -6.55
N GLN A 52 -8.19 -11.86 -5.50
CA GLN A 52 -8.05 -11.22 -4.20
C GLN A 52 -6.69 -11.53 -3.57
N ALA A 53 -6.24 -12.79 -3.59
CA ALA A 53 -4.91 -13.18 -3.12
C ALA A 53 -3.78 -12.46 -3.88
N LYS A 54 -3.93 -12.28 -5.20
CA LYS A 54 -2.96 -11.52 -6.01
C LYS A 54 -2.93 -10.03 -5.70
N LEU A 55 -4.07 -9.45 -5.33
CA LEU A 55 -4.14 -8.05 -4.91
C LEU A 55 -3.51 -7.84 -3.53
N GLU A 56 -3.67 -8.79 -2.60
CA GLU A 56 -3.01 -8.77 -1.30
C GLU A 56 -1.49 -8.86 -1.44
N GLU A 57 -1.00 -9.73 -2.33
CA GLU A 57 0.42 -9.83 -2.68
C GLU A 57 0.95 -8.51 -3.28
N LEU A 58 0.19 -7.89 -4.18
CA LEU A 58 0.52 -6.59 -4.78
C LEU A 58 0.53 -5.47 -3.73
N GLU A 59 -0.43 -5.42 -2.82
CA GLU A 59 -0.52 -4.42 -1.75
C GLU A 59 0.67 -4.53 -0.80
N HIS A 60 0.96 -5.75 -0.33
CA HIS A 60 2.11 -6.00 0.53
C HIS A 60 3.41 -5.56 -0.14
N TYR A 61 3.62 -5.96 -1.40
CA TYR A 61 4.82 -5.53 -2.14
C TYR A 61 4.86 -4.01 -2.32
N THR A 62 3.72 -3.38 -2.62
CA THR A 62 3.61 -1.92 -2.75
C THR A 62 4.09 -1.22 -1.46
N ASP A 63 3.58 -1.62 -0.30
CA ASP A 63 3.97 -1.01 0.97
C ASP A 63 5.47 -1.14 1.26
N THR A 64 6.09 -2.29 0.95
CA THR A 64 7.55 -2.46 1.09
C THR A 64 8.34 -1.50 0.21
N VAL A 65 7.88 -1.24 -1.02
CA VAL A 65 8.55 -0.35 -1.97
C VAL A 65 8.38 1.11 -1.55
N LEU A 66 7.21 1.48 -1.02
CA LEU A 66 6.92 2.84 -0.60
C LEU A 66 7.73 3.32 0.61
N LEU A 67 8.34 2.40 1.38
CA LEU A 67 9.28 2.75 2.46
C LEU A 67 10.56 3.41 1.94
N GLN A 68 10.96 3.13 0.70
CA GLN A 68 12.17 3.68 0.08
C GLN A 68 12.00 5.15 -0.35
N PHE A 69 10.77 5.65 -0.41
CA PHE A 69 10.50 6.99 -0.92
C PHE A 69 11.03 8.07 0.02
N PRO A 70 11.53 9.19 -0.52
CA PRO A 70 11.95 10.31 0.31
C PRO A 70 10.74 10.92 1.05
N ARG A 71 11.00 11.53 2.22
CA ARG A 71 9.95 12.02 3.12
C ARG A 71 8.95 12.99 2.47
N TYR A 72 9.41 13.87 1.59
CA TYR A 72 8.54 14.85 0.94
C TYR A 72 7.58 14.21 -0.07
N GLU A 73 8.02 13.17 -0.80
CA GLU A 73 7.21 12.50 -1.82
C GLU A 73 6.26 11.45 -1.22
N ARG A 74 6.55 11.00 0.01
CA ARG A 74 5.79 9.95 0.70
C ARG A 74 4.30 10.28 0.89
N HIS A 75 3.97 11.57 1.00
CA HIS A 75 2.59 12.04 1.18
C HIS A 75 1.91 12.43 -0.13
N LEU A 76 2.66 12.48 -1.23
CA LEU A 76 2.18 12.82 -2.56
C LEU A 76 2.02 11.51 -3.36
N LEU A 77 3.02 11.17 -4.17
CA LEU A 77 2.97 10.02 -5.07
C LEU A 77 2.73 8.67 -4.35
N ALA A 78 3.36 8.46 -3.19
CA ALA A 78 3.16 7.22 -2.45
C ALA A 78 1.75 7.11 -1.86
N ALA A 79 1.09 8.23 -1.53
CA ALA A 79 -0.29 8.22 -1.07
C ALA A 79 -1.26 7.96 -2.23
N ASP A 80 -1.00 8.55 -3.40
CA ASP A 80 -1.79 8.32 -4.62
C ASP A 80 -1.71 6.85 -5.08
N ILE A 81 -0.53 6.24 -4.99
CA ILE A 81 -0.34 4.82 -5.30
C ILE A 81 -1.15 3.94 -4.35
N ARG A 82 -1.03 4.15 -3.02
CA ARG A 82 -1.83 3.39 -2.03
C ARG A 82 -3.32 3.54 -2.29
N ARG A 83 -3.78 4.76 -2.55
CA ARG A 83 -5.19 5.03 -2.87
C ARG A 83 -5.63 4.28 -4.12
N SER A 84 -4.80 4.22 -5.16
CA SER A 84 -5.10 3.50 -6.40
C SER A 84 -5.22 1.99 -6.13
N VAL A 85 -4.30 1.40 -5.36
CA VAL A 85 -4.36 -0.02 -4.97
C VAL A 85 -5.63 -0.34 -4.17
N SER A 86 -5.96 0.48 -3.16
CA SER A 86 -7.20 0.31 -2.39
C SER A 86 -8.46 0.50 -3.25
N MET A 87 -8.41 1.38 -4.25
CA MET A 87 -9.53 1.57 -5.19
C MET A 87 -9.74 0.34 -6.07
N ILE A 88 -8.68 -0.27 -6.58
CA ILE A 88 -8.74 -1.53 -7.34
C ILE A 88 -9.38 -2.63 -6.47
N GLN A 89 -8.94 -2.80 -5.22
CA GLN A 89 -9.54 -3.77 -4.30
C GLN A 89 -11.04 -3.51 -4.08
N ARG A 90 -11.42 -2.25 -3.86
CA ARG A 90 -12.82 -1.86 -3.71
C ARG A 90 -13.63 -2.17 -4.97
N LEU A 91 -13.11 -1.84 -6.14
CA LEU A 91 -13.78 -2.09 -7.41
C LEU A 91 -13.95 -3.59 -7.69
N VAL A 92 -12.99 -4.43 -7.30
CA VAL A 92 -13.13 -5.90 -7.40
C VAL A 92 -14.29 -6.41 -6.54
N VAL A 93 -14.40 -5.97 -5.29
CA VAL A 93 -15.51 -6.34 -4.41
C VAL A 93 -16.85 -5.84 -4.97
N VAL A 94 -16.88 -4.61 -5.49
CA VAL A 94 -18.10 -4.03 -6.10
C VAL A 94 -18.48 -4.79 -7.38
N ALA A 95 -17.52 -5.12 -8.24
CA ALA A 95 -17.75 -5.89 -9.46
C ALA A 95 -18.28 -7.29 -9.17
N TRP A 96 -17.80 -7.92 -8.08
CA TRP A 96 -18.30 -9.22 -7.64
C TRP A 96 -19.73 -9.16 -7.13
N LYS A 97 -20.08 -8.14 -6.33
CA LYS A 97 -21.43 -7.99 -5.76
C LYS A 97 -22.46 -7.42 -6.75
N ARG A 98 -22.03 -6.67 -7.78
CA ARG A 98 -22.95 -6.02 -8.72
C ARG A 98 -23.48 -6.99 -9.78
N TYR A 99 -24.74 -6.75 -10.16
CA TYR A 99 -25.40 -7.44 -11.28
C TYR A 99 -25.01 -6.82 -12.65
N HIS A 100 -24.81 -5.50 -12.72
CA HIS A 100 -24.38 -4.81 -13.95
C HIS A 100 -22.86 -4.68 -13.99
N LYS A 101 -22.20 -5.71 -14.52
CA LYS A 101 -20.75 -5.91 -14.39
C LYS A 101 -19.90 -5.13 -15.41
N ARG A 102 -20.48 -4.76 -16.56
CA ARG A 102 -19.72 -4.19 -17.69
C ARG A 102 -19.04 -2.85 -17.36
N THR A 103 -19.75 -1.89 -16.79
CA THR A 103 -19.20 -0.56 -16.49
C THR A 103 -18.19 -0.62 -15.34
N THR A 104 -18.50 -1.35 -14.26
CA THR A 104 -17.59 -1.48 -13.11
C THR A 104 -16.30 -2.22 -13.45
N LEU A 105 -16.35 -3.20 -14.36
CA LEU A 105 -15.13 -3.86 -14.85
C LEU A 105 -14.29 -2.94 -15.76
N GLN A 106 -14.92 -2.03 -16.50
CA GLN A 106 -14.20 -1.00 -17.25
C GLN A 106 -13.53 0.00 -16.30
N ASP A 107 -14.24 0.44 -15.26
CA ASP A 107 -13.67 1.32 -14.23
C ASP A 107 -12.45 0.66 -13.56
N LEU A 108 -12.54 -0.65 -13.28
CA LEU A 108 -11.44 -1.44 -12.73
C LEU A 108 -10.23 -1.50 -13.67
N ASP A 109 -10.46 -1.71 -14.97
CA ASP A 109 -9.39 -1.73 -15.99
C ASP A 109 -8.70 -0.36 -16.11
N VAL A 110 -9.48 0.72 -16.09
CA VAL A 110 -8.97 2.09 -16.10
C VAL A 110 -8.08 2.35 -14.88
N GLU A 111 -8.50 1.95 -13.68
CA GLU A 111 -7.70 2.14 -12.47
C GLU A 111 -6.37 1.35 -12.48
N VAL A 112 -6.36 0.16 -13.10
CA VAL A 112 -5.11 -0.60 -13.31
C VAL A 112 -4.16 0.16 -14.24
N GLU A 113 -4.66 0.79 -15.30
CA GLU A 113 -3.84 1.65 -16.17
C GLU A 113 -3.35 2.92 -15.48
N VAL A 114 -4.18 3.52 -14.63
CA VAL A 114 -3.79 4.66 -13.78
C VAL A 114 -2.63 4.26 -12.85
N LEU A 115 -2.72 3.08 -12.21
CA LEU A 115 -1.64 2.53 -11.40
C LEU A 115 -0.34 2.35 -12.21
N ARG A 116 -0.42 1.82 -13.45
CA ARG A 116 0.74 1.73 -14.35
C ARG A 116 1.36 3.09 -14.64
N GLY A 117 0.53 4.13 -14.78
CA GLY A 117 0.97 5.53 -14.92
C GLY A 117 1.78 6.01 -13.72
N TRP A 118 1.28 5.79 -12.50
CA TRP A 118 2.00 6.14 -11.27
C TRP A 118 3.33 5.40 -11.14
N LEU A 119 3.36 4.11 -11.49
CA LEU A 119 4.58 3.31 -11.51
C LEU A 119 5.63 3.91 -12.47
N ARG A 120 5.24 4.29 -13.69
CA ARG A 120 6.16 4.94 -14.66
C ARG A 120 6.64 6.30 -14.15
N LYS A 121 5.77 7.08 -13.49
CA LYS A 121 6.14 8.36 -12.88
C LYS A 121 7.20 8.17 -11.79
N SER A 122 7.02 7.15 -10.93
CA SER A 122 7.96 6.83 -9.85
C SER A 122 9.35 6.41 -10.37
N LEU A 123 9.40 5.70 -11.50
CA LEU A 123 10.65 5.35 -12.17
C LEU A 123 11.34 6.59 -12.76
N ARG A 124 10.59 7.47 -13.43
CA ARG A 124 11.13 8.72 -13.99
C ARG A 124 11.67 9.66 -12.93
N ALA A 125 11.05 9.68 -11.76
CA ALA A 125 11.49 10.48 -10.62
C ALA A 125 12.71 9.87 -9.88
N GLY A 126 13.13 8.65 -10.24
CA GLY A 126 14.31 8.00 -9.67
C GLY A 126 14.12 7.49 -8.23
N HIS A 127 12.89 7.38 -7.75
CA HIS A 127 12.62 6.90 -6.38
C HIS A 127 12.85 5.39 -6.22
N ILE A 128 12.83 4.63 -7.33
CA ILE A 128 12.86 3.17 -7.33
C ILE A 128 13.89 2.67 -8.35
N THR A 129 14.64 1.63 -7.97
CA THR A 129 15.55 0.92 -8.86
C THR A 129 14.79 0.18 -9.98
N PRO A 130 15.28 0.14 -11.23
CA PRO A 130 14.60 -0.54 -12.34
C PRO A 130 14.26 -2.02 -12.07
N LYS A 131 15.09 -2.72 -11.27
CA LYS A 131 14.82 -4.10 -10.84
C LYS A 131 13.52 -4.24 -10.05
N ARG A 132 13.29 -3.36 -9.07
CA ARG A 132 12.07 -3.36 -8.23
C ARG A 132 10.85 -2.94 -9.04
N TYR A 133 11.02 -1.98 -9.96
CA TYR A 133 9.98 -1.59 -10.90
C TYR A 133 9.54 -2.78 -11.77
N ALA A 134 10.48 -3.59 -12.27
CA ALA A 134 10.16 -4.75 -13.10
C ALA A 134 9.33 -5.81 -12.35
N VAL A 135 9.66 -6.08 -11.08
CA VAL A 135 8.87 -6.97 -10.22
C VAL A 135 7.47 -6.37 -9.97
N TRP A 136 7.40 -5.08 -9.65
CA TRP A 136 6.12 -4.41 -9.41
C TRP A 136 5.21 -4.46 -10.63
N ALA A 137 5.76 -4.15 -11.80
CA ALA A 137 5.04 -4.17 -13.07
C ALA A 137 4.55 -5.57 -13.42
N ARG A 138 5.28 -6.64 -13.05
CA ARG A 138 4.80 -8.02 -13.23
C ARG A 138 3.54 -8.28 -12.41
N HIS A 139 3.53 -7.94 -11.12
CA HIS A 139 2.33 -8.09 -10.28
C HIS A 139 1.12 -7.33 -10.85
N VAL A 140 1.32 -6.08 -11.30
CA VAL A 140 0.24 -5.28 -11.92
C VAL A 140 -0.22 -5.88 -13.25
N ASN A 141 0.68 -6.47 -14.04
CA ASN A 141 0.34 -7.14 -15.28
C ASN A 141 -0.45 -8.43 -15.06
N ASP A 142 -0.10 -9.20 -14.03
CA ASP A 142 -0.82 -10.42 -13.66
C ASP A 142 -2.26 -10.09 -13.25
N VAL A 143 -2.45 -9.07 -12.40
CA VAL A 143 -3.77 -8.55 -12.02
C VAL A 143 -4.55 -8.10 -13.27
N GLY A 144 -3.94 -7.30 -14.15
CA GLY A 144 -4.59 -6.85 -15.39
C GLY A 144 -4.99 -8.00 -16.33
N ARG A 145 -4.18 -9.07 -16.42
CA ARG A 145 -4.53 -10.27 -17.21
C ARG A 145 -5.75 -10.99 -16.64
N MET A 146 -5.83 -11.13 -15.32
CA MET A 146 -6.97 -11.77 -14.65
C MET A 146 -8.25 -10.94 -14.84
N VAL A 147 -8.17 -9.61 -14.68
CA VAL A 147 -9.28 -8.68 -14.93
C VAL A 147 -9.74 -8.72 -16.39
N GLY A 148 -8.81 -8.70 -17.35
CA GLY A 148 -9.14 -8.82 -18.77
C GLY A 148 -9.78 -10.17 -19.12
N GLY A 149 -9.38 -11.25 -18.43
CA GLY A 149 -10.05 -12.55 -18.51
C GLY A 149 -11.52 -12.49 -18.06
N TRP A 150 -11.81 -11.79 -16.97
CA TRP A 150 -13.17 -11.57 -16.49
C TRP A 150 -14.01 -10.72 -17.42
N ILE A 151 -13.43 -9.66 -17.98
CA ILE A 151 -14.14 -8.83 -18.97
C ILE A 151 -14.57 -9.68 -20.15
N ARG A 152 -13.68 -10.54 -20.69
CA ARG A 152 -14.03 -11.47 -21.78
C ARG A 152 -15.07 -12.50 -21.39
N ALA A 153 -15.08 -12.96 -20.13
CA ALA A 153 -16.08 -13.90 -19.64
C ALA A 153 -17.46 -13.27 -19.37
N GLN A 154 -17.56 -11.94 -19.38
CA GLN A 154 -18.79 -11.18 -19.16
C GLN A 154 -19.24 -10.39 -20.42
N ALA A 155 -18.46 -10.45 -21.49
CA ALA A 155 -18.76 -9.87 -22.80
C ALA A 155 -19.49 -10.88 -23.68
#